data_AF-A0A1X1P955-F1
#
_entry.id   AF-A0A1X1P955-F1
#
_cell.length_a   1.000
_cell.length_b   1.000
_cell.length_c   1.000
_cell.angle_alpha   90.00
_cell.angle_beta   90.00
_cell.angle_gamma   90.00
#
_symmetry.space_group_name_H-M   'P 1'
#
loop_
_entity.id
_entity.type
_entity.pdbx_description
1 polymer ?
#
loop_
_entity_poly.entity_id
_entity_poly.type
_entity_poly.pdbx_seq_one_letter_code
_entity_poly.pdbx_strand_id
1 'polypeptide(L)'
;MEPISITPATTLSPDDRDALWRAKQVLESPSLTMKLTGMLGAPVEKMIARLPDFATGKINDATQLALRKCLNIALRTLGKPPAPDAEPDKPSNLLHKLAVATTGAAGGAFGFLALPVELPVTTTLIFRSVCDIARSEGEDLSSVDTQLQCLAVLGMGGNPDKQEEDADLGYFVLRGALAQAISKASSDITTKGIAAHSSAAVFKLVQTVASRFSVQVTEQMAAKSIPAIGAVLGATVNTLFIDHFQQMAHGHFTVRRLERKYGSVAVKAAYQAIDASPAR
;
A
#
# COMPACT_ATOMS: atom_id res chain seq x y z
N MET A 1 -0.46 -11.85 -49.09
CA MET A 1 -1.16 -11.15 -48.00
C MET A 1 -1.46 -12.22 -46.96
N GLU A 2 -0.51 -12.45 -46.05
CA GLU A 2 -0.67 -13.47 -45.01
C GLU A 2 -1.75 -13.01 -44.02
N PRO A 3 -2.64 -13.91 -43.56
CA PRO A 3 -3.66 -13.57 -42.60
C PRO A 3 -3.02 -13.21 -41.26
N ILE A 4 -3.31 -12.00 -40.78
CA ILE A 4 -3.00 -11.55 -39.42
C ILE A 4 -3.66 -12.53 -38.46
N SER A 5 -2.86 -13.35 -37.80
CA SER A 5 -3.32 -14.27 -36.76
C SER A 5 -3.72 -13.43 -35.54
N ILE A 6 -5.01 -13.14 -35.43
CA ILE A 6 -5.60 -12.49 -34.27
C ILE A 6 -5.55 -13.52 -33.14
N THR A 7 -4.60 -13.37 -32.21
CA THR A 7 -4.58 -14.19 -30.99
C THR A 7 -5.88 -13.91 -30.24
N PRO A 8 -6.69 -14.94 -29.91
CA PRO A 8 -7.94 -14.73 -29.21
C PRO A 8 -7.66 -14.06 -27.86
N ALA A 9 -8.40 -12.99 -27.54
CA ALA A 9 -8.33 -12.35 -26.24
C ALA A 9 -8.55 -13.42 -25.16
N THR A 10 -7.51 -13.73 -24.39
CA THR A 10 -7.58 -14.78 -23.37
C THR A 10 -8.58 -14.33 -22.31
N THR A 11 -9.76 -14.97 -22.31
CA THR A 11 -10.80 -14.70 -21.33
C THR A 11 -10.34 -15.21 -19.96
N LEU A 12 -10.51 -14.38 -18.93
CA LEU A 12 -10.16 -14.76 -17.55
C LEU A 12 -11.02 -15.96 -17.12
N SER A 13 -10.41 -16.93 -16.41
CA SER A 13 -11.16 -18.03 -15.79
C SER A 13 -12.14 -17.50 -14.73
N PRO A 14 -13.20 -18.27 -14.38
CA PRO A 14 -14.15 -17.87 -13.33
C PRO A 14 -13.46 -17.49 -12.01
N ASP A 15 -12.54 -18.33 -11.53
CA ASP A 15 -11.80 -18.08 -10.29
C ASP A 15 -10.96 -16.78 -10.35
N ASP A 16 -10.36 -16.51 -11.51
CA ASP A 16 -9.55 -15.30 -11.72
C ASP A 16 -10.42 -14.05 -11.84
N ARG A 17 -11.64 -14.17 -12.38
CA ARG A 17 -12.63 -13.08 -12.38
C ARG A 17 -13.11 -12.79 -10.96
N ASP A 18 -13.37 -13.81 -10.15
CA ASP A 18 -13.77 -13.65 -8.74
C ASP A 18 -12.63 -13.08 -7.88
N ALA A 19 -11.38 -13.46 -8.18
CA ALA A 19 -10.20 -12.85 -7.57
C ALA A 19 -10.07 -11.38 -7.97
N LEU A 20 -10.27 -11.03 -9.25
CA LEU A 20 -10.24 -9.66 -9.74
C LEU A 20 -11.37 -8.81 -9.13
N TRP A 21 -12.56 -9.38 -8.98
CA TRP A 21 -13.70 -8.73 -8.32
C TRP A 21 -13.40 -8.39 -6.86
N ARG A 22 -12.90 -9.36 -6.09
CA ARG A 22 -12.46 -9.11 -4.70
C ARG A 22 -11.35 -8.07 -4.64
N ALA A 23 -10.40 -8.11 -5.58
CA ALA A 23 -9.33 -7.12 -5.67
C ALA A 23 -9.88 -5.71 -5.93
N LYS A 24 -10.83 -5.55 -6.86
CA LYS A 24 -11.51 -4.27 -7.13
C LYS A 24 -12.19 -3.73 -5.88
N GLN A 25 -12.97 -4.56 -5.18
CA GLN A 25 -13.68 -4.14 -3.97
C GLN A 25 -12.75 -3.60 -2.88
N VAL A 26 -11.59 -4.22 -2.66
CA VAL A 26 -10.65 -3.75 -1.63
C VAL A 26 -9.87 -2.52 -2.09
N LEU A 27 -9.50 -2.45 -3.38
CA LEU A 27 -8.74 -1.34 -3.96
C LEU A 27 -9.56 -0.06 -4.09
N GLU A 28 -10.88 -0.18 -4.21
CA GLU A 28 -11.84 0.92 -4.28
C GLU A 28 -12.64 1.08 -2.98
N SER A 29 -12.24 0.36 -1.93
CA SER A 29 -12.90 0.44 -0.63
C SER A 29 -12.76 1.82 0.03
N PRO A 30 -13.63 2.18 0.99
CA PRO A 30 -13.57 3.46 1.69
C PRO A 30 -12.19 3.73 2.29
N SER A 31 -11.81 5.01 2.29
CA SER A 31 -10.54 5.47 2.85
C SER A 31 -10.37 5.08 4.33
N LEU A 32 -9.11 5.07 4.79
CA LEU A 32 -8.80 4.85 6.21
C LEU A 32 -9.55 5.85 7.10
N THR A 33 -9.64 7.12 6.70
CA THR A 33 -10.49 8.13 7.37
C THR A 33 -11.92 7.65 7.52
N MET A 34 -12.57 7.12 6.48
CA MET A 34 -13.95 6.63 6.59
C MET A 34 -14.07 5.45 7.56
N LYS A 35 -13.09 4.54 7.58
CA LYS A 35 -13.03 3.41 8.53
C LYS A 35 -12.87 3.91 9.97
N LEU A 36 -12.03 4.93 10.18
CA LEU A 36 -11.81 5.54 11.50
C LEU A 36 -13.01 6.38 11.96
N THR A 37 -13.63 7.18 11.08
CA THR A 37 -14.81 7.98 11.36
C THR A 37 -16.03 7.11 11.67
N GLY A 38 -16.23 6.00 10.94
CA GLY A 38 -17.29 5.03 11.26
C GLY A 38 -17.17 4.41 12.65
N MET A 39 -15.94 4.34 13.19
CA MET A 39 -15.66 3.78 14.52
C MET A 39 -15.66 4.85 15.64
N LEU A 40 -15.04 6.01 15.40
CA LEU A 40 -14.73 7.04 16.41
C LEU A 40 -15.63 8.29 16.29
N GLY A 41 -16.43 8.38 15.25
CA GLY A 41 -17.28 9.54 14.91
C GLY A 41 -16.53 10.66 14.18
N ALA A 42 -17.19 11.81 14.07
CA ALA A 42 -16.69 13.02 13.38
C ALA A 42 -15.61 13.90 14.10
N PRO A 43 -14.90 13.53 15.20
CA PRO A 43 -13.82 14.36 15.72
C PRO A 43 -12.57 14.41 14.86
N VAL A 44 -12.27 13.36 14.07
CA VAL A 44 -10.96 13.16 13.43
C VAL A 44 -10.68 14.23 12.36
N GLU A 45 -11.63 14.47 11.46
CA GLU A 45 -11.49 15.49 10.39
C GLU A 45 -11.27 16.90 10.96
N LYS A 46 -12.01 17.25 12.01
CA LYS A 46 -11.86 18.55 12.70
C LYS A 46 -10.52 18.69 13.42
N MET A 47 -9.94 17.58 13.89
CA MET A 47 -8.61 17.59 14.51
C MET A 47 -7.51 17.75 13.46
N ILE A 48 -7.63 17.08 12.32
CA ILE A 48 -6.69 17.23 11.19
C ILE A 48 -6.70 18.69 10.70
N ALA A 49 -7.89 19.28 10.53
CA ALA A 49 -8.04 20.68 10.11
C ALA A 49 -7.47 21.71 11.10
N ARG A 50 -7.16 21.31 12.33
CA ARG A 50 -6.58 22.17 13.38
C ARG A 50 -5.10 21.90 13.63
N LEU A 51 -4.47 20.99 12.90
CA LEU A 51 -3.04 20.74 13.04
C LEU A 51 -2.23 21.90 12.46
N PRO A 52 -1.25 22.44 13.21
CA PRO A 52 -0.37 23.49 12.70
C PRO A 52 0.58 22.94 11.63
N ASP A 53 0.93 23.75 10.63
CA ASP A 53 1.76 23.37 9.49
C ASP A 53 3.11 22.73 9.90
N PHE A 54 3.69 23.18 11.01
CA PHE A 54 4.92 22.61 11.55
C PHE A 54 4.77 21.12 11.91
N ALA A 55 3.64 20.71 12.48
CA ALA A 55 3.38 19.32 12.81
C ALA A 55 3.26 18.47 11.54
N THR A 56 2.53 18.96 10.53
CA THR A 56 2.39 18.32 9.22
C THR A 56 3.75 18.14 8.54
N GLY A 57 4.62 19.17 8.59
CA GLY A 57 5.99 19.10 8.09
C GLY A 57 6.82 18.01 8.76
N LYS A 58 6.78 17.92 10.10
CA LYS A 58 7.50 16.87 10.85
C LYS A 58 6.99 15.46 10.57
N ILE A 59 5.68 15.29 10.40
CA ILE A 59 5.08 14.00 10.04
C ILE A 59 5.56 13.57 8.65
N ASN A 60 5.62 14.50 7.69
CA ASN A 60 6.13 14.22 6.35
C ASN A 60 7.62 13.83 6.37
N ASP A 61 8.46 14.54 7.13
CA ASP A 61 9.88 14.20 7.28
C ASP A 61 10.08 12.81 7.89
N ALA A 62 9.35 12.50 8.97
CA ALA A 62 9.41 11.21 9.64
C ALA A 62 8.93 10.07 8.72
N THR A 63 7.86 10.32 7.98
CA THR A 63 7.31 9.42 6.95
C THR A 63 8.35 9.15 5.87
N GLN A 64 8.97 10.19 5.33
CA GLN A 64 9.99 10.06 4.29
C GLN A 64 11.18 9.23 4.79
N LEU A 65 11.64 9.48 6.02
CA LEU A 65 12.71 8.71 6.65
C LEU A 65 12.33 7.24 6.82
N ALA A 66 11.12 6.95 7.31
CA ALA A 66 10.62 5.59 7.48
C ALA A 66 10.56 4.83 6.14
N LEU A 67 10.04 5.46 5.09
CA LEU A 67 9.95 4.87 3.75
C LEU A 67 11.32 4.61 3.13
N ARG A 68 12.29 5.53 3.28
CA ARG A 68 13.67 5.28 2.86
C ARG A 68 14.28 4.10 3.60
N LYS A 69 14.03 3.99 4.90
CA LYS A 69 14.52 2.87 5.71
C LYS A 69 13.89 1.54 5.27
N CYS A 70 12.59 1.52 5.00
CA CYS A 70 11.89 0.35 4.47
C CYS A 70 12.50 -0.10 3.13
N LEU A 71 12.70 0.82 2.20
CA LEU A 71 13.30 0.53 0.90
C LEU A 71 14.75 0.02 1.03
N ASN A 72 15.55 0.62 1.91
CA ASN A 72 16.92 0.17 2.18
C ASN A 72 16.93 -1.26 2.76
N ILE A 73 16.05 -1.53 3.72
CA ILE A 73 15.87 -2.89 4.27
C ILE A 73 15.45 -3.85 3.16
N ALA A 74 14.50 -3.47 2.30
CA ALA A 74 14.04 -4.30 1.19
C ALA A 74 15.21 -4.71 0.27
N LEU A 75 15.93 -3.70 -0.23
CA LEU A 75 17.02 -3.88 -1.18
C LEU A 75 18.19 -4.66 -0.59
N ARG A 76 18.40 -4.60 0.73
CA ARG A 76 19.49 -5.32 1.40
C ARG A 76 19.13 -6.73 1.89
N THR A 77 17.86 -6.98 2.20
CA THR A 77 17.48 -8.17 2.99
C THR A 77 16.47 -9.09 2.32
N LEU A 78 15.74 -8.64 1.30
CA LEU A 78 14.71 -9.42 0.62
C LEU A 78 15.20 -10.16 -0.64
N GLY A 79 16.47 -9.99 -1.00
CA GLY A 79 17.09 -10.60 -2.19
C GLY A 79 17.44 -12.09 -2.08
N LYS A 80 16.88 -12.84 -1.13
CA LYS A 80 17.07 -14.30 -1.10
C LYS A 80 15.97 -14.95 -1.94
N PRO A 81 16.33 -15.58 -3.09
CA PRO A 81 15.34 -16.31 -3.87
C PRO A 81 14.75 -17.45 -3.03
N PRO A 82 13.43 -17.71 -3.14
CA PRO A 82 12.85 -18.91 -2.55
C PRO A 82 13.54 -20.15 -3.12
N ALA A 83 13.55 -21.24 -2.36
CA ALA A 83 14.04 -22.52 -2.87
C ALA A 83 13.22 -22.92 -4.11
N PRO A 84 13.82 -23.56 -5.13
CA PRO A 84 13.17 -23.88 -6.40
C PRO A 84 11.84 -24.65 -6.27
N ASP A 85 11.67 -25.37 -5.16
CA ASP A 85 10.54 -26.28 -4.91
C ASP A 85 9.61 -25.79 -3.77
N ALA A 86 9.78 -24.56 -3.29
CA ALA A 86 8.95 -24.03 -2.22
C ALA A 86 7.62 -23.51 -2.77
N GLU A 87 6.50 -24.13 -2.36
CA GLU A 87 5.19 -23.50 -2.56
C GLU A 87 5.14 -22.14 -1.85
N PRO A 88 4.41 -21.14 -2.39
CA PRO A 88 4.23 -19.85 -1.72
C PRO A 88 3.50 -20.07 -0.39
N ASP A 89 4.26 -20.13 0.70
CA ASP A 89 3.67 -20.28 2.03
C ASP A 89 2.74 -19.09 2.32
N LYS A 90 1.61 -19.35 2.98
CA LYS A 90 0.59 -18.31 3.24
C LYS A 90 1.23 -17.14 4.00
N PRO A 91 0.85 -15.89 3.70
CA PRO A 91 1.44 -14.75 4.38
C PRO A 91 1.03 -14.76 5.84
N SER A 92 1.96 -14.39 6.71
CA SER A 92 1.82 -14.38 8.16
C SER A 92 1.00 -13.19 8.69
N ASN A 93 -0.14 -12.92 8.04
CA ASN A 93 -0.97 -11.72 8.25
C ASN A 93 -1.34 -11.50 9.72
N LEU A 94 -1.62 -12.58 10.46
CA LEU A 94 -1.98 -12.51 11.88
C LEU A 94 -0.79 -12.10 12.76
N LEU A 95 0.41 -12.61 12.49
CA LEU A 95 1.61 -12.25 13.25
C LEU A 95 1.97 -10.78 13.04
N HIS A 96 1.91 -10.31 11.79
CA HIS A 96 2.14 -8.90 11.49
C HIS A 96 1.08 -7.99 12.11
N LYS A 97 -0.20 -8.39 12.05
CA LYS A 97 -1.32 -7.65 12.67
C LYS A 97 -1.16 -7.57 14.18
N LEU A 98 -0.78 -8.66 14.84
CA LEU A 98 -0.48 -8.68 16.28
C LEU A 98 0.73 -7.78 16.60
N ALA A 99 1.83 -7.88 15.86
CA ALA A 99 3.00 -7.04 16.08
C ALA A 99 2.68 -5.54 15.96
N VAL A 100 1.91 -5.14 14.94
CA VAL A 100 1.47 -3.75 14.77
C VAL A 100 0.44 -3.33 15.82
N ALA A 101 -0.46 -4.23 16.25
CA ALA A 101 -1.36 -3.95 17.36
C ALA A 101 -0.56 -3.70 18.66
N THR A 102 0.53 -4.41 18.92
CA THR A 102 1.39 -4.19 20.10
C THR A 102 2.14 -2.86 20.05
N THR A 103 2.65 -2.45 18.89
CA THR A 103 3.26 -1.10 18.75
C THR A 103 2.22 -0.02 19.00
N GLY A 104 0.98 -0.27 18.59
CA GLY A 104 -0.16 0.58 18.89
C GLY A 104 -0.58 0.62 20.34
N ALA A 105 -0.54 -0.50 21.05
CA ALA A 105 -0.80 -0.54 22.48
C ALA A 105 0.23 0.30 23.23
N ALA A 106 1.52 0.14 22.89
CA ALA A 106 2.59 0.96 23.45
C ALA A 106 2.41 2.45 23.09
N GLY A 107 2.13 2.76 21.82
CA GLY A 107 1.86 4.11 21.34
C GLY A 107 0.69 4.79 22.04
N GLY A 108 -0.41 4.07 22.25
CA GLY A 108 -1.58 4.56 22.99
C GLY A 108 -1.36 4.68 24.50
N ALA A 109 -0.46 3.89 25.10
CA ALA A 109 -0.12 3.99 26.52
C ALA A 109 0.79 5.19 26.83
N PHE A 110 1.76 5.45 25.95
CA PHE A 110 2.74 6.54 26.10
C PHE A 110 2.38 7.82 25.33
N GLY A 111 1.29 7.78 24.54
CA GLY A 111 0.78 8.90 23.77
C GLY A 111 1.81 9.49 22.81
N PHE A 112 1.86 10.82 22.72
CA PHE A 112 2.74 11.55 21.81
C PHE A 112 4.24 11.24 22.03
N LEU A 113 4.64 10.81 23.24
CA LEU A 113 6.03 10.50 23.57
C LEU A 113 6.56 9.27 22.83
N ALA A 114 5.68 8.34 22.43
CA ALA A 114 6.06 7.14 21.70
C ALA A 114 6.13 7.34 20.18
N LEU A 115 5.52 8.40 19.63
CA LEU A 115 5.41 8.62 18.18
C LEU A 115 6.74 8.57 17.41
N PRO A 116 7.86 9.14 17.91
CA PRO A 116 9.13 9.09 17.18
C PRO A 116 9.66 7.68 16.93
N VAL A 117 9.26 6.70 17.76
CA VAL A 117 9.66 5.30 17.65
C VAL A 117 8.55 4.45 17.05
N GLU A 118 7.29 4.66 17.46
CA GLU A 118 6.14 3.91 16.99
C GLU A 118 6.00 3.99 15.47
N LEU A 119 6.05 5.19 14.89
CA LEU A 119 5.77 5.40 13.48
C LEU A 119 6.79 4.67 12.57
N PRO A 120 8.12 4.80 12.75
CA PRO A 120 9.09 4.03 11.97
C PRO A 120 8.97 2.52 12.16
N VAL A 121 8.69 2.05 13.38
CA VAL A 121 8.58 0.61 13.66
C VAL A 121 7.32 0.03 13.03
N THR A 122 6.15 0.65 13.26
CA THR A 122 4.87 0.26 12.66
C THR A 122 4.96 0.27 11.14
N THR A 123 5.52 1.32 10.54
CA THR A 123 5.68 1.40 9.08
C THR A 123 6.55 0.27 8.54
N THR A 124 7.64 -0.08 9.25
CA THR A 124 8.50 -1.21 8.86
C THR A 124 7.78 -2.55 8.94
N LEU A 125 6.96 -2.77 9.98
CA LEU A 125 6.16 -3.99 10.14
C LEU A 125 5.09 -4.11 9.05
N ILE A 126 4.41 -3.01 8.73
CA ILE A 126 3.43 -2.97 7.64
C ILE A 126 4.11 -3.25 6.30
N PHE A 127 5.23 -2.58 6.02
CA PHE A 127 5.99 -2.81 4.79
C PHE A 127 6.42 -4.29 4.67
N ARG A 128 6.89 -4.91 5.76
CA ARG A 128 7.19 -6.35 5.77
C ARG A 128 5.98 -7.21 5.47
N SER A 129 4.82 -6.87 6.05
CA SER A 129 3.57 -7.57 5.74
C SER A 129 3.18 -7.44 4.27
N VAL A 130 3.39 -6.26 3.67
CA VAL A 130 3.15 -6.04 2.23
C VAL A 130 4.07 -6.91 1.38
N CYS A 131 5.36 -7.00 1.72
CA CYS A 131 6.30 -7.88 1.03
C CYS A 131 5.92 -9.36 1.16
N ASP A 132 5.47 -9.81 2.34
CA ASP A 132 5.03 -11.19 2.54
C ASP A 132 3.79 -11.52 1.69
N ILE A 133 2.84 -10.57 1.58
CA ILE A 133 1.68 -10.69 0.68
C ILE A 133 2.14 -10.75 -0.78
N ALA A 134 3.04 -9.87 -1.21
CA ALA A 134 3.59 -9.87 -2.57
C ALA A 134 4.18 -11.24 -2.94
N ARG A 135 4.98 -11.82 -2.04
CA ARG A 135 5.56 -13.16 -2.19
C ARG A 135 4.47 -14.22 -2.33
N SER A 136 3.43 -14.17 -1.49
CA SER A 136 2.31 -15.14 -1.55
C SER A 136 1.49 -15.04 -2.84
N GLU A 137 1.50 -13.88 -3.50
CA GLU A 137 0.89 -13.62 -4.81
C GLU A 137 1.83 -13.96 -5.99
N GLY A 138 2.99 -14.55 -5.70
CA GLY A 138 3.98 -15.02 -6.67
C GLY A 138 4.90 -13.93 -7.21
N GLU A 139 5.05 -12.81 -6.50
CA GLU A 139 6.09 -11.84 -6.82
C GLU A 139 7.47 -12.30 -6.35
N ASP A 140 8.50 -11.97 -7.14
CA ASP A 140 9.89 -12.18 -6.77
C ASP A 140 10.41 -11.00 -5.95
N LEU A 141 10.57 -11.18 -4.64
CA LEU A 141 11.09 -10.14 -3.74
C LEU A 141 12.56 -9.77 -3.98
N SER A 142 13.31 -10.52 -4.81
CA SER A 142 14.64 -10.13 -5.26
C SER A 142 14.60 -9.11 -6.40
N SER A 143 13.46 -8.99 -7.09
CA SER A 143 13.22 -7.99 -8.12
C SER A 143 13.08 -6.59 -7.52
N VAL A 144 13.87 -5.65 -8.04
CA VAL A 144 13.76 -4.23 -7.70
C VAL A 144 12.37 -3.69 -8.01
N ASP A 145 11.74 -4.11 -9.12
CA ASP A 145 10.37 -3.69 -9.45
C ASP A 145 9.42 -4.08 -8.32
N THR A 146 9.40 -5.34 -7.91
CA THR A 146 8.55 -5.84 -6.83
C THR A 146 8.77 -5.08 -5.52
N GLN A 147 10.02 -4.79 -5.15
CA GLN A 147 10.33 -4.03 -3.94
C GLN A 147 9.79 -2.59 -4.00
N LEU A 148 9.86 -1.95 -5.17
CA LEU A 148 9.29 -0.62 -5.38
C LEU A 148 7.75 -0.66 -5.43
N GLN A 149 7.14 -1.74 -5.92
CA GLN A 149 5.68 -1.95 -5.86
C GLN A 149 5.21 -2.15 -4.41
N CYS A 150 5.97 -2.88 -3.58
CA CYS A 150 5.69 -2.98 -2.15
C CYS A 150 5.69 -1.60 -1.47
N LEU A 151 6.62 -0.73 -1.87
CA LEU A 151 6.66 0.64 -1.37
C LEU A 151 5.47 1.46 -1.90
N ALA A 152 5.11 1.28 -3.17
CA ALA A 152 3.98 1.95 -3.80
C ALA A 152 2.65 1.66 -3.10
N VAL A 153 2.47 0.45 -2.53
CA VAL A 153 1.26 0.10 -1.74
C VAL A 153 1.02 1.07 -0.59
N LEU A 154 2.08 1.55 0.07
CA LEU A 154 1.97 2.55 1.12
C LEU A 154 1.47 3.90 0.59
N GLY A 155 1.73 4.20 -0.69
CA GLY A 155 1.24 5.40 -1.35
C GLY A 155 -0.15 5.23 -1.96
N MET A 156 -0.64 3.99 -2.12
CA MET A 156 -1.94 3.70 -2.72
C MET A 156 -3.11 3.84 -1.73
N GLY A 157 -2.85 3.87 -0.42
CA GLY A 157 -3.88 3.92 0.61
C GLY A 157 -4.52 5.30 0.87
N GLY A 158 -4.21 6.32 0.06
CA GLY A 158 -4.62 7.72 0.27
C GLY A 158 -5.73 8.17 -0.66
N ASN A 159 -6.73 8.85 -0.12
CA ASN A 159 -7.88 9.32 -0.89
C ASN A 159 -7.47 10.36 -1.95
N PRO A 160 -8.01 10.31 -3.16
CA PRO A 160 -8.36 11.51 -3.89
C PRO A 160 -9.64 12.08 -3.25
N ASP A 161 -9.54 13.21 -2.56
CA ASP A 161 -10.76 13.92 -2.18
C ASP A 161 -11.51 14.39 -3.44
N LYS A 162 -12.81 14.13 -3.41
CA LYS A 162 -13.88 14.46 -4.35
C LYS A 162 -13.62 15.63 -5.30
N GLN A 163 -13.57 15.34 -6.60
CA GLN A 163 -14.39 16.00 -7.63
C GLN A 163 -14.41 15.19 -8.94
N GLU A 164 -15.63 15.00 -9.46
CA GLU A 164 -15.99 14.73 -10.86
C GLU A 164 -15.90 13.28 -11.40
N GLU A 165 -17.11 12.69 -11.55
CA GLU A 165 -17.63 11.80 -12.61
C GLU A 165 -16.84 10.58 -13.14
N ASP A 166 -15.62 10.27 -12.69
CA ASP A 166 -14.85 9.10 -13.17
C ASP A 166 -14.30 8.23 -12.01
N ALA A 167 -15.18 7.91 -11.05
CA ALA A 167 -14.86 7.13 -9.85
C ALA A 167 -14.41 5.68 -10.14
N ASP A 168 -14.68 5.16 -11.34
CA ASP A 168 -14.45 3.76 -11.73
C ASP A 168 -12.97 3.41 -12.01
N LEU A 169 -12.05 4.36 -11.87
CA LEU A 169 -10.63 4.17 -12.20
C LEU A 169 -9.63 4.64 -11.12
N GLY A 170 -10.07 4.92 -9.90
CA GLY A 170 -9.21 5.46 -8.83
C GLY A 170 -7.90 4.68 -8.63
N TYR A 171 -7.98 3.35 -8.58
CA TYR A 171 -6.79 2.49 -8.47
C TYR A 171 -5.86 2.59 -9.69
N PHE A 172 -6.38 2.46 -10.92
CA PHE A 172 -5.55 2.47 -12.13
C PHE A 172 -4.96 3.85 -12.43
N VAL A 173 -5.65 4.93 -12.07
CA VAL A 173 -5.13 6.31 -12.13
C VAL A 173 -3.96 6.46 -11.16
N LEU A 174 -4.13 6.04 -9.91
CA LEU A 174 -3.08 6.15 -8.90
C LEU A 174 -1.86 5.27 -9.23
N ARG A 175 -2.11 4.05 -9.70
CA ARG A 175 -1.07 3.15 -10.17
C ARG A 175 -0.34 3.73 -11.38
N GLY A 176 -1.06 4.32 -12.33
CA GLY A 176 -0.50 5.01 -13.49
C GLY A 176 0.41 6.18 -13.10
N ALA A 177 -0.03 7.00 -12.14
CA ALA A 177 0.75 8.13 -11.62
C ALA A 177 2.08 7.69 -10.98
N LEU A 178 2.13 6.51 -10.35
CA LEU A 178 3.33 5.96 -9.74
C LEU A 178 4.21 5.17 -10.73
N ALA A 179 3.63 4.61 -11.79
CA ALA A 179 4.32 3.71 -12.72
C ALA A 179 5.58 4.32 -13.33
N GLN A 180 5.55 5.60 -13.72
CA GLN A 180 6.71 6.28 -14.29
C GLN A 180 7.84 6.47 -13.26
N ALA A 181 7.49 6.84 -12.02
CA ALA A 181 8.45 7.00 -10.93
C ALA A 181 9.09 5.66 -10.55
N ILE A 182 8.29 4.58 -10.50
CA ILE A 182 8.77 3.22 -10.26
C ILE A 182 9.70 2.76 -11.38
N SER A 183 9.30 2.92 -12.65
CA SER A 183 10.11 2.51 -13.81
C SER A 183 11.46 3.22 -13.83
N LYS A 184 11.47 4.54 -13.57
CA LYS A 184 12.70 5.34 -13.53
C LYS A 184 13.60 4.94 -12.35
N ALA A 185 13.02 4.72 -11.17
CA ALA A 185 13.75 4.26 -10.00
C ALA A 185 14.35 2.86 -10.20
N SER A 186 13.58 1.93 -10.80
CA SER A 186 14.03 0.57 -11.12
C SER A 186 15.21 0.58 -12.09
N SER A 187 15.13 1.40 -13.16
CA SER A 187 16.23 1.58 -14.11
C SER A 187 17.48 2.16 -13.46
N ASP A 188 17.34 3.17 -12.60
CA ASP A 188 18.45 3.75 -11.85
C ASP A 188 19.13 2.73 -10.93
N ILE A 189 18.35 1.91 -10.22
CA ILE A 189 18.87 0.86 -9.33
C ILE A 189 19.55 -0.26 -10.12
N THR A 190 18.97 -0.67 -11.25
CA THR A 190 19.57 -1.70 -12.10
C THR A 190 20.91 -1.24 -12.69
N THR A 191 21.01 0.04 -13.10
CA THR A 191 22.21 0.59 -13.73
C THR A 191 23.30 0.98 -12.75
N LYS A 192 22.95 1.51 -11.57
CA LYS A 192 23.90 2.06 -10.58
C LYS A 192 24.05 1.17 -9.33
N GLY A 193 23.31 0.07 -9.23
CA GLY A 193 23.33 -0.84 -8.09
C GLY A 193 22.97 -0.16 -6.77
N ILE A 194 23.63 -0.56 -5.67
CA ILE A 194 23.41 -0.02 -4.31
C ILE A 194 23.68 1.50 -4.24
N ALA A 195 24.50 2.06 -5.12
CA ALA A 195 24.72 3.51 -5.19
C ALA A 195 23.47 4.28 -5.64
N ALA A 196 22.48 3.62 -6.24
CA ALA A 196 21.23 4.21 -6.67
C ALA A 196 20.26 4.55 -5.54
N HIS A 197 20.46 4.07 -4.31
CA HIS A 197 19.57 4.43 -3.18
C HIS A 197 19.50 5.94 -2.92
N SER A 198 20.51 6.67 -3.39
CA SER A 198 20.58 8.14 -3.33
C SER A 198 20.26 8.80 -4.67
N SER A 199 19.73 8.06 -5.65
CA SER A 199 19.37 8.63 -6.96
C SER A 199 18.18 9.58 -6.83
N ALA A 200 18.16 10.60 -7.69
CA ALA A 200 17.05 11.54 -7.75
C ALA A 200 15.72 10.84 -8.09
N ALA A 201 15.73 9.75 -8.86
CA ALA A 201 14.51 9.02 -9.21
C ALA A 201 13.95 8.26 -8.00
N VAL A 202 14.79 7.56 -7.25
CA VAL A 202 14.40 6.87 -6.01
C VAL A 202 13.88 7.88 -4.99
N PHE A 203 14.58 9.00 -4.84
CA PHE A 203 14.17 10.08 -3.94
C PHE A 203 12.79 10.65 -4.32
N LYS A 204 12.55 10.92 -5.61
CA LYS A 204 11.26 11.39 -6.11
C LYS A 204 10.15 10.39 -5.85
N LEU A 205 10.37 9.11 -6.13
CA LEU A 205 9.38 8.06 -5.82
C LEU A 205 9.05 8.05 -4.33
N VAL A 206 10.06 8.06 -3.47
CA VAL A 206 9.85 8.08 -2.01
C VAL A 206 9.10 9.33 -1.58
N GLN A 207 9.38 10.51 -2.16
CA GLN A 207 8.60 11.72 -1.87
C GLN A 207 7.13 11.60 -2.30
N THR A 208 6.88 11.05 -3.49
CA THR A 208 5.51 10.87 -4.02
C THR A 208 4.71 9.87 -3.20
N VAL A 209 5.36 8.83 -2.67
CA VAL A 209 4.75 7.88 -1.72
C VAL A 209 4.56 8.55 -0.36
N ALA A 210 5.58 9.27 0.13
CA ALA A 210 5.57 9.94 1.42
C ALA A 210 4.43 10.97 1.53
N SER A 211 4.22 11.79 0.50
CA SER A 211 3.18 12.83 0.51
C SER A 211 1.77 12.25 0.64
N ARG A 212 1.56 11.01 0.18
CA ARG A 212 0.29 10.30 0.33
C ARG A 212 0.23 9.59 1.67
N PHE A 213 1.27 8.82 2.00
CA PHE A 213 1.34 8.07 3.25
C PHE A 213 1.24 8.97 4.49
N SER A 214 1.83 10.17 4.44
CA SER A 214 1.79 11.14 5.53
C SER A 214 0.36 11.59 5.86
N VAL A 215 -0.56 11.59 4.88
CA VAL A 215 -1.98 11.86 5.12
C VAL A 215 -2.57 10.78 6.02
N GLN A 216 -2.38 9.50 5.68
CA GLN A 216 -2.93 8.39 6.48
C GLN A 216 -2.26 8.29 7.86
N VAL A 217 -0.97 8.61 7.94
CA VAL A 217 -0.26 8.71 9.23
C VAL A 217 -0.83 9.84 10.08
N THR A 218 -1.16 10.99 9.47
CA THR A 218 -1.80 12.11 10.18
C THR A 218 -3.19 11.73 10.68
N GLU A 219 -3.99 11.02 9.87
CA GLU A 219 -5.28 10.47 10.28
C GLU A 219 -5.13 9.52 11.47
N GLN A 220 -4.15 8.62 11.41
CA GLN A 220 -3.82 7.69 12.49
C GLN A 220 -3.44 8.42 13.78
N MET A 221 -2.65 9.48 13.68
CA MET A 221 -2.23 10.30 14.82
C MET A 221 -3.38 11.12 15.40
N ALA A 222 -4.23 11.70 14.55
CA ALA A 222 -5.41 12.44 14.98
C ALA A 222 -6.38 11.52 15.75
N ALA A 223 -6.63 10.31 15.23
CA ALA A 223 -7.47 9.32 15.90
C ALA A 223 -6.95 8.94 17.30
N LYS A 224 -5.63 8.79 17.46
CA LYS A 224 -4.99 8.49 18.76
C LYS A 224 -4.91 9.68 19.72
N SER A 225 -5.15 10.90 19.24
CA SER A 225 -5.05 12.11 20.06
C SER A 225 -6.32 12.41 20.86
N ILE A 226 -7.39 11.60 20.70
CA ILE A 226 -8.61 11.70 21.49
C ILE A 226 -8.30 11.27 22.95
N PRO A 227 -8.37 12.17 23.95
CA PRO A 227 -7.76 11.95 25.27
C PRO A 227 -8.41 10.92 26.21
N ALA A 228 -9.26 10.01 25.72
CA ALA A 228 -10.15 9.24 26.60
C ALA A 228 -9.84 7.72 26.70
N ILE A 229 -9.06 7.14 25.78
CA ILE A 229 -8.85 5.68 25.72
C ILE A 229 -7.42 5.42 25.24
N GLY A 230 -6.54 4.89 26.11
CA GLY A 230 -5.10 4.72 25.87
C GLY A 230 -4.73 3.51 25.00
N ALA A 231 -3.98 2.55 25.56
CA ALA A 231 -3.43 1.39 24.82
C ALA A 231 -4.43 0.62 23.94
N VAL A 232 -5.68 0.44 24.39
CA VAL A 232 -6.73 -0.27 23.63
C VAL A 232 -7.10 0.47 22.33
N LEU A 233 -7.22 1.80 22.38
CA LEU A 233 -7.48 2.61 21.19
C LEU A 233 -6.27 2.57 20.25
N GLY A 234 -5.06 2.73 20.80
CA GLY A 234 -3.83 2.67 20.03
C GLY A 234 -3.64 1.33 19.31
N ALA A 235 -3.98 0.21 19.96
CA ALA A 235 -3.97 -1.13 19.38
C ALA A 235 -5.03 -1.27 18.28
N THR A 236 -6.25 -0.79 18.52
CA THR A 236 -7.33 -0.85 17.52
C THR A 236 -7.02 -0.01 16.29
N VAL A 237 -6.57 1.23 16.47
CA VAL A 237 -6.18 2.13 15.38
C VAL A 237 -5.06 1.52 14.55
N ASN A 238 -4.03 0.95 15.19
CA ASN A 238 -2.96 0.26 14.46
C ASN A 238 -3.43 -1.01 13.75
N THR A 239 -4.38 -1.75 14.35
CA THR A 239 -4.98 -2.94 13.72
C THR A 239 -5.74 -2.56 12.45
N LEU A 240 -6.55 -1.49 12.48
CA LEU A 240 -7.22 -0.96 11.29
C LEU A 240 -6.24 -0.45 10.25
N PHE A 241 -5.15 0.18 10.70
CA PHE A 241 -4.10 0.70 9.83
C PHE A 241 -3.40 -0.42 9.06
N ILE A 242 -2.94 -1.48 9.74
CA ILE A 242 -2.31 -2.62 9.04
C ILE A 242 -3.32 -3.39 8.19
N ASP A 243 -4.56 -3.57 8.66
CA ASP A 243 -5.59 -4.27 7.89
C ASP A 243 -5.85 -3.55 6.55
N HIS A 244 -5.90 -2.21 6.57
CA HIS A 244 -5.99 -1.39 5.37
C HIS A 244 -4.85 -1.66 4.37
N PHE A 245 -3.59 -1.63 4.81
CA PHE A 245 -2.47 -1.89 3.91
C PHE A 245 -2.37 -3.35 3.46
N GLN A 246 -2.80 -4.31 4.28
CA GLN A 246 -2.91 -5.71 3.88
C GLN A 246 -3.95 -5.87 2.76
N GLN A 247 -5.13 -5.25 2.90
CA GLN A 247 -6.16 -5.24 1.86
C GLN A 247 -5.64 -4.62 0.55
N MET A 248 -4.98 -3.46 0.62
CA MET A 248 -4.38 -2.81 -0.55
C MET A 248 -3.30 -3.68 -1.21
N ALA A 249 -2.47 -4.36 -0.43
CA ALA A 249 -1.45 -5.27 -0.94
C ALA A 249 -2.09 -6.47 -1.65
N HIS A 250 -3.08 -7.13 -1.03
CA HIS A 250 -3.79 -8.26 -1.64
C HIS A 250 -4.43 -7.88 -2.97
N GLY A 251 -5.13 -6.74 -3.01
CA GLY A 251 -5.73 -6.25 -4.24
C GLY A 251 -4.69 -5.94 -5.31
N HIS A 252 -3.66 -5.16 -4.97
CA HIS A 252 -2.65 -4.72 -5.93
C HIS A 252 -1.86 -5.90 -6.52
N PHE A 253 -1.44 -6.84 -5.67
CA PHE A 253 -0.66 -7.99 -6.12
C PHE A 253 -1.52 -9.08 -6.78
N THR A 254 -2.81 -9.18 -6.45
CA THR A 254 -3.78 -9.97 -7.24
C THR A 254 -3.88 -9.44 -8.66
N VAL A 255 -4.05 -8.13 -8.84
CA VAL A 255 -4.09 -7.52 -10.19
C VAL A 255 -2.79 -7.84 -10.93
N ARG A 256 -1.62 -7.62 -10.33
CA ARG A 256 -0.32 -7.93 -10.96
C ARG A 256 -0.15 -9.41 -11.31
N ARG A 257 -0.59 -10.33 -10.44
CA ARG A 257 -0.59 -11.77 -10.72
C ARG A 257 -1.41 -12.10 -11.96
N LEU A 258 -2.60 -11.50 -12.07
CA LEU A 258 -3.47 -11.69 -13.23
C LEU A 258 -2.87 -11.05 -14.49
N GLU A 259 -2.22 -9.89 -14.39
CA GLU A 259 -1.58 -9.24 -15.53
C GLU A 259 -0.40 -10.06 -16.07
N ARG A 260 0.35 -10.75 -15.20
CA ARG A 260 1.37 -11.71 -15.63
C ARG A 260 0.77 -12.87 -16.43
N LYS A 261 -0.47 -13.29 -16.12
CA LYS A 261 -1.14 -14.44 -16.75
C LYS A 261 -1.89 -14.07 -18.03
N TYR A 262 -2.57 -12.93 -18.05
CA TYR A 262 -3.50 -12.53 -19.12
C TYR A 262 -3.09 -11.26 -19.87
N GLY A 263 -2.06 -10.55 -19.40
CA GLY A 263 -1.64 -9.26 -19.92
C GLY A 263 -2.40 -8.09 -19.29
N SER A 264 -1.73 -6.93 -19.21
CA SER A 264 -2.27 -5.71 -18.58
C SER A 264 -3.53 -5.18 -19.24
N VAL A 265 -3.61 -5.25 -20.57
CA VAL A 265 -4.76 -4.77 -21.35
C VAL A 265 -6.01 -5.58 -21.03
N ALA A 266 -5.91 -6.92 -21.02
CA ALA A 266 -7.05 -7.80 -20.76
C ALA A 266 -7.55 -7.66 -19.32
N VAL A 267 -6.64 -7.61 -18.35
CA VAL A 267 -7.00 -7.45 -16.93
C VAL A 267 -7.63 -6.09 -16.67
N LYS A 268 -7.08 -5.01 -17.24
CA LYS A 268 -7.68 -3.68 -17.10
C LYS A 268 -9.09 -3.63 -17.69
N ALA A 269 -9.29 -4.19 -18.89
CA ALA A 269 -10.61 -4.27 -19.51
C ALA A 269 -11.59 -5.10 -18.66
N ALA A 270 -11.15 -6.25 -18.13
CA ALA A 270 -11.96 -7.07 -17.24
C ALA A 270 -12.29 -6.35 -15.92
N TYR A 271 -11.34 -5.60 -15.36
CA TYR A 271 -11.52 -4.80 -14.15
C TYR A 271 -12.57 -3.71 -14.34
N GLN A 272 -12.54 -3.04 -15.50
CA GLN A 272 -13.54 -2.02 -15.88
C GLN A 272 -14.93 -2.63 -16.13
N ALA A 273 -14.99 -3.87 -16.61
CA ALA A 273 -16.26 -4.56 -16.85
C ALA A 273 -16.93 -5.07 -15.56
N ILE A 274 -16.17 -5.17 -14.47
CA ILE A 274 -16.74 -5.42 -13.13
C ILE A 274 -17.47 -4.13 -12.71
N ASP A 275 -18.76 -4.23 -12.40
CA ASP A 275 -19.67 -3.11 -12.03
C ASP A 275 -20.24 -2.24 -13.16
N ALA A 276 -20.19 -2.69 -14.42
CA ALA A 276 -21.12 -2.21 -15.46
C ALA A 276 -22.54 -2.82 -15.37
N SER A 277 -22.88 -3.48 -14.25
CA SER A 277 -24.23 -3.98 -13.98
C SER A 277 -24.76 -3.34 -12.69
N PRO A 278 -25.96 -2.74 -12.72
CA PRO A 278 -26.57 -2.23 -11.49
C PRO A 278 -26.75 -3.41 -10.54
N ALA A 279 -26.42 -3.18 -9.27
CA ALA A 279 -26.61 -4.13 -8.18
C ALA A 279 -27.99 -4.81 -8.30
N ARG A 280 -28.00 -6.15 -8.26
CA ARG A 280 -29.22 -6.94 -8.11
C ARG A 280 -29.70 -6.92 -6.67
#